data_AF-A0A816YV55-F1
#
_entry.id   AF-A0A816YV55-F1
#
_cell.length_a   1.000
_cell.length_b   1.000
_cell.length_c   1.000
_cell.angle_alpha   90.00
_cell.angle_beta   90.00
_cell.angle_gamma   90.00
#
_symmetry.space_group_name_H-M   'P 1'
#
loop_
_entity.id
_entity.type
_entity.pdbx_description
1 polymer ?
#
loop_
_entity_poly.entity_id
_entity_poly.type
_entity_poly.pdbx_seq_one_letter_code
_entity_poly.pdbx_strand_id
1 'polypeptide(L)'
;MIELNNDDWEFITYLHYVLKPFYLGTVMMSGKNYPSIGLTFHAIQKIKQFCSNDNTSNYHIKELKIPLLSKLNKYFFDDREQYLYFQ
;
A
#
# COMPACT_ATOMS: atom_id res chain seq x y z
N MET A 1 -15.77 27.87 6.89
CA MET A 1 -16.10 26.94 5.80
C MET A 1 -14.78 26.65 5.11
N ILE A 2 -14.28 25.41 5.17
CA ILE A 2 -13.04 25.05 4.48
C ILE A 2 -13.45 24.70 3.06
N GLU A 3 -13.29 25.65 2.14
CA GLU A 3 -13.47 25.39 0.71
C GLU A 3 -12.18 24.78 0.18
N LEU A 4 -12.28 23.54 -0.33
CA LEU A 4 -11.17 22.86 -0.99
C LEU A 4 -10.92 23.54 -2.32
N ASN A 5 -9.67 23.91 -2.57
CA ASN A 5 -9.25 24.42 -3.86
C ASN A 5 -8.99 23.25 -4.84
N ASN A 6 -8.69 23.56 -6.10
CA ASN A 6 -8.46 22.54 -7.12
C ASN A 6 -7.24 21.64 -6.80
N ASP A 7 -6.20 22.20 -6.17
CA ASP A 7 -4.99 21.45 -5.81
C ASP A 7 -5.29 20.43 -4.70
N ASP A 8 -6.18 20.78 -3.77
CA ASP A 8 -6.65 19.87 -2.71
C ASP A 8 -7.42 18.69 -3.32
N TRP A 9 -8.30 18.94 -4.30
CA TRP A 9 -9.02 17.88 -5.01
C TRP A 9 -8.09 16.99 -5.83
N GLU A 10 -7.06 17.56 -6.43
CA GLU A 10 -6.04 16.83 -7.16
C GLU A 10 -5.24 15.92 -6.21
N PHE A 11 -4.83 16.45 -5.06
CA PHE A 11 -4.15 15.68 -4.03
C PHE A 11 -5.02 14.55 -3.45
N ILE A 12 -6.31 14.79 -3.21
CA ILE A 12 -7.27 13.76 -2.81
C ILE A 12 -7.35 12.66 -3.87
N THR A 13 -7.31 13.02 -5.16
CA THR A 13 -7.31 12.06 -6.26
C THR A 13 -6.04 11.20 -6.24
N TYR A 14 -4.87 11.80 -5.98
CA TYR A 14 -3.61 11.08 -5.82
C TYR A 14 -3.63 10.13 -4.62
N LEU A 15 -4.15 10.59 -3.47
CA LEU A 15 -4.34 9.74 -2.29
C LEU A 15 -5.25 8.56 -2.59
N HIS A 16 -6.40 8.80 -3.22
CA HIS A 16 -7.33 7.75 -3.60
C HIS A 16 -6.66 6.71 -4.51
N TYR A 17 -5.91 7.16 -5.52
CA TYR A 17 -5.17 6.28 -6.41
C TYR A 17 -4.16 5.41 -5.67
N VAL A 18 -3.38 5.99 -4.76
CA VAL A 18 -2.34 5.27 -4.01
C VAL A 18 -2.92 4.31 -2.98
N LEU A 19 -4.04 4.66 -2.34
CA LEU A 19 -4.66 3.85 -1.28
C LEU A 19 -5.56 2.73 -1.83
N LYS A 20 -6.07 2.86 -3.05
CA LYS A 20 -6.98 1.89 -3.66
C LYS A 20 -6.42 0.44 -3.68
N PRO A 21 -5.16 0.18 -4.06
CA PRO A 21 -4.59 -1.17 -3.99
C PRO A 21 -4.57 -1.76 -2.56
N PHE A 22 -4.33 -0.93 -1.54
CA PHE A 22 -4.35 -1.35 -0.15
C PHE A 22 -5.76 -1.71 0.31
N TYR A 23 -6.73 -0.87 -0.02
CA TYR A 23 -8.14 -1.16 0.25
C TYR A 23 -8.58 -2.48 -0.39
N LEU A 24 -8.26 -2.69 -1.66
CA LEU A 24 -8.58 -3.93 -2.37
C LEU A 24 -7.88 -5.14 -1.74
N GLY A 25 -6.61 -5.00 -1.35
CA GLY A 25 -5.86 -6.04 -0.63
C GLY A 25 -6.51 -6.38 0.71
N THR A 26 -6.89 -5.37 1.49
CA THR A 26 -7.59 -5.55 2.76
C THR A 26 -8.92 -6.26 2.56
N VAL A 27 -9.77 -5.81 1.62
CA VAL A 27 -11.06 -6.46 1.33
C VAL A 27 -10.85 -7.92 0.89
N MET A 28 -9.83 -8.20 0.08
CA MET A 28 -9.51 -9.54 -0.37
C MET A 28 -9.08 -10.47 0.78
N MET A 29 -8.37 -9.93 1.77
CA MET A 29 -7.93 -10.66 2.96
C MET A 29 -9.03 -10.80 4.02
N SER A 30 -9.81 -9.74 4.27
CA SER A 30 -10.82 -9.70 5.33
C SER A 30 -12.20 -10.21 4.89
N GLY A 31 -12.49 -10.20 3.59
CA GLY A 31 -13.79 -10.59 3.03
C GLY A 31 -14.01 -12.10 2.95
N LYS A 32 -13.06 -12.92 3.39
CA LYS A 32 -13.20 -14.39 3.44
C LYS A 32 -13.11 -14.88 4.88
N ASN A 33 -13.95 -15.84 5.25
CA ASN A 33 -13.89 -16.51 6.57
C ASN A 33 -12.53 -17.22 6.79
N TYR A 34 -11.81 -17.54 5.71
CA TYR A 34 -10.44 -18.08 5.72
C TYR A 34 -9.68 -17.57 4.48
N PRO A 35 -9.01 -16.41 4.53
CA PRO A 35 -8.04 -16.06 3.50
C PRO A 35 -6.91 -17.10 3.53
N SER A 36 -6.64 -17.76 2.41
CA SER A 36 -5.49 -18.66 2.35
C SER A 36 -4.21 -17.85 2.44
N ILE A 37 -3.19 -18.39 3.12
CA ILE A 37 -1.86 -17.77 3.23
C ILE A 37 -1.31 -17.34 1.85
N GLY A 38 -1.56 -18.16 0.82
CA GLY A 38 -1.17 -17.86 -0.56
C GLY A 38 -1.91 -16.67 -1.17
N LEU A 39 -3.19 -16.49 -0.86
CA LEU A 39 -3.98 -15.33 -1.29
C LEU A 39 -3.45 -14.04 -0.64
N THR A 40 -3.20 -14.10 0.68
CA THR A 40 -2.65 -12.98 1.45
C THR A 40 -1.27 -12.60 0.92
N PHE A 41 -0.40 -13.58 0.72
CA PHE A 41 0.94 -13.36 0.17
C PHE A 41 0.89 -12.76 -1.24
N HIS A 42 0.01 -13.27 -2.11
CA HIS A 42 -0.17 -12.74 -3.45
C HIS A 42 -0.62 -11.28 -3.44
N ALA A 43 -1.58 -10.92 -2.59
CA ALA A 43 -2.05 -9.55 -2.45
C ALA A 43 -0.94 -8.60 -1.96
N ILE A 44 -0.15 -9.02 -0.95
CA ILE A 44 1.00 -8.24 -0.46
C ILE A 44 2.04 -8.05 -1.56
N GLN A 45 2.35 -9.10 -2.34
CA GLN A 45 3.28 -8.99 -3.47
C GLN A 45 2.78 -8.01 -4.54
N LYS A 46 1.49 -8.01 -4.85
CA LYS A 46 0.90 -7.06 -5.81
C LYS A 46 0.98 -5.62 -5.32
N ILE A 47 0.72 -5.39 -4.03
CA ILE A 47 0.88 -4.06 -3.42
C ILE A 47 2.34 -3.62 -3.46
N LYS A 48 3.30 -4.50 -3.15
CA LYS A 48 4.73 -4.22 -3.27
C LYS A 48 5.11 -3.85 -4.70
N GLN A 49 4.68 -4.64 -5.68
CA GLN A 49 4.90 -4.35 -7.11
C GLN A 49 4.33 -2.98 -7.50
N PHE A 50 3.14 -2.64 -7.03
CA PHE A 50 2.55 -1.31 -7.26
C PHE A 50 3.41 -0.19 -6.68
N CYS A 51 3.90 -0.33 -5.44
CA CYS A 51 4.70 0.69 -4.77
C CYS A 51 6.11 0.82 -5.35
N SER A 52 6.72 -0.27 -5.80
CA SER A 52 8.05 -0.28 -6.45
C SER A 52 8.02 0.12 -7.93
N ASN A 53 6.83 0.22 -8.55
CA ASN A 53 6.72 0.58 -9.95
C ASN A 53 6.71 2.10 -10.15
N ASP A 54 7.74 2.59 -10.84
CA ASP A 54 7.99 3.99 -11.17
C ASP A 54 7.39 4.48 -12.50
N ASN A 55 6.56 3.66 -13.17
CA ASN A 55 5.95 3.99 -14.46
C ASN A 55 4.96 5.17 -14.43
N THR A 56 4.71 5.80 -13.28
CA THR A 56 3.90 7.01 -13.20
C THR A 56 4.75 8.25 -13.47
N SER A 57 4.31 9.13 -14.37
CA SER A 57 4.93 10.44 -14.59
C SER A 57 4.63 11.44 -13.46
N ASN A 58 3.64 11.14 -12.61
CA ASN A 58 3.19 12.04 -11.56
C ASN A 58 4.11 12.01 -10.32
N TYR A 59 4.70 13.16 -9.99
CA TYR A 59 5.61 13.33 -8.86
C TYR A 59 4.94 13.06 -7.50
N HIS A 60 3.74 13.58 -7.26
CA HIS A 60 3.04 13.40 -5.98
C HIS A 60 2.71 11.94 -5.70
N ILE A 61 2.33 11.17 -6.73
CA ILE A 61 2.10 9.73 -6.59
C ILE A 61 3.41 9.00 -6.24
N LYS A 62 4.55 9.40 -6.79
CA LYS A 62 5.86 8.82 -6.45
C LYS A 62 6.23 9.09 -4.99
N GLU A 63 6.13 10.34 -4.56
CA GLU A 63 6.42 10.73 -3.18
C GLU A 63 5.54 9.98 -2.17
N LEU A 64 4.27 9.75 -2.49
CA LEU A 64 3.37 8.96 -1.63
C LEU A 64 3.73 7.47 -1.58
N LYS A 65 4.26 6.90 -2.67
CA LYS A 65 4.63 5.47 -2.73
C LYS A 65 5.90 5.13 -1.93
N ILE A 66 6.87 6.04 -1.87
CA ILE A 66 8.15 5.83 -1.17
C ILE A 66 7.98 5.40 0.29
N PRO A 67 7.26 6.16 1.16
CA PRO A 67 7.09 5.79 2.56
C PRO A 67 6.26 4.50 2.71
N LEU A 68 5.31 4.26 1.81
CA LEU A 68 4.52 3.02 1.80
C LEU A 68 5.38 1.80 1.48
N LEU A 69 6.24 1.88 0.48
CA LEU A 69 7.19 0.83 0.15
C LEU A 69 8.14 0.54 1.30
N SER A 70 8.66 1.60 1.94
CA SER A 70 9.52 1.48 3.12
C SER A 70 8.82 0.73 4.26
N LYS A 71 7.58 1.09 4.58
CA LYS A 71 6.77 0.42 5.60
C LYS A 71 6.43 -1.02 5.23
N LEU A 72 6.07 -1.29 3.98
CA LEU A 72 5.82 -2.64 3.50
C LEU A 72 7.05 -3.53 3.64
N ASN A 73 8.22 -3.05 3.22
CA ASN A 73 9.47 -3.78 3.37
C ASN A 73 9.75 -4.05 4.85
N LYS A 74 9.62 -3.05 5.71
CA LYS A 74 9.84 -3.21 7.16
C LYS A 74 8.96 -4.30 7.77
N TYR A 75 7.65 -4.29 7.51
CA TYR A 75 6.71 -5.17 8.23
C TYR A 75 6.54 -6.56 7.61
N PHE A 76 6.74 -6.70 6.30
CA PHE A 76 6.43 -7.95 5.59
C PHE A 76 7.62 -8.65 4.94
N PHE A 77 8.76 -7.97 4.76
CA PHE A 77 9.89 -8.50 3.99
C PHE A 77 11.26 -8.37 4.68
N ASP A 78 11.35 -7.63 5.79
CA ASP A 78 12.56 -7.55 6.61
C ASP A 78 12.42 -8.54 7.77
N ASP A 79 13.08 -9.69 7.64
CA ASP A 79 12.99 -10.81 8.59
C ASP A 79 13.55 -10.46 9.98
N ARG A 80 14.30 -9.35 10.12
CA ARG A 80 14.98 -8.96 11.36
C ARG A 80 14.02 -8.71 12.52
N GLU A 81 12.80 -8.25 12.27
CA GLU A 81 11.79 -8.07 13.34
C GLU A 81 10.91 -9.30 13.58
N GLN A 82 10.87 -10.28 12.67
CA GLN A 82 10.05 -11.49 12.84
C GLN A 82 10.71 -12.52 13.77
N TYR A 83 12.06 -12.63 13.75
CA TYR A 83 12.79 -13.57 14.62
C TYR A 83 12.76 -13.21 16.12
N LEU A 84 12.52 -11.95 16.47
CA LEU A 84 12.48 -11.49 17.87
C LEU A 84 11.23 -11.94 18.65
N TYR A 85 10.19 -12.43 17.97
CA TYR A 85 8.96 -12.92 18.60
C TYR A 85 8.92 -14.46 18.75
N PHE A 86 9.98 -15.16 18.33
CA PHE A 86 10.11 -16.61 18.42
C PHE A 86 11.28 -17.08 19.32
N GLN A 87 11.87 -16.16 20.09
CA GLN A 87 12.79 -16.45 21.20
C GLN A 87 12.09 -16.18 22.54
#